data_AF-G2GY37-F1
#
_entry.id   AF-G2GY37-F1
#
_cell.length_a   1.000
_cell.length_b   1.000
_cell.length_c   1.000
_cell.angle_alpha   90.00
_cell.angle_beta   90.00
_cell.angle_gamma   90.00
#
_symmetry.space_group_name_H-M   'P 1'
#
loop_
_entity.id
_entity.type
_entity.pdbx_description
1 polymer ?
#
loop_
_entity_poly.entity_id
_entity_poly.type
_entity_poly.pdbx_seq_one_letter_code
_entity_poly.pdbx_strand_id
1 'polypeptide(L)'
;DLVFCWQGKFYLLDYKSNWLGEDGRAYNSTAMTMSMAEHRYDLQYQLYTLALHRYLGHRLTDYDYQRHFGGVIYLFLRGIDANYPGNGVFLTPPTTINSRIR
;
A
#
# COMPACT_ATOMS: atom_id res chain seq x y z
N ASP A 1 -6.75 1.10 5.31
CA ASP A 1 -7.50 0.58 6.48
C ASP A 1 -6.68 0.40 7.76
N LEU A 2 -5.46 -0.11 7.67
CA LEU A 2 -4.59 -0.41 8.82
C LEU A 2 -3.27 0.34 8.70
N VAL A 3 -2.76 0.83 9.82
CA VAL A 3 -1.37 1.28 9.97
C VAL A 3 -0.69 0.37 10.97
N PHE A 4 0.47 -0.18 10.63
CA PHE A 4 1.27 -0.97 11.56
C PHE A 4 2.74 -0.61 11.48
N CYS A 5 3.48 -0.92 12.54
CA CYS A 5 4.93 -0.73 12.60
C CYS A 5 5.62 -2.09 12.61
N TRP A 6 6.60 -2.27 11.73
CA TRP A 6 7.45 -3.45 11.68
C TRP A 6 8.90 -3.01 11.50
N GLN A 7 9.78 -3.47 12.39
CA GLN A 7 11.21 -3.11 12.41
C GLN A 7 11.48 -1.60 12.32
N GLY A 8 10.66 -0.78 13.01
CA GLY A 8 10.80 0.68 13.03
C GLY A 8 10.29 1.39 11.78
N LYS A 9 9.65 0.67 10.85
CA LYS A 9 8.99 1.24 9.67
C LYS A 9 7.47 1.14 9.76
N PHE A 10 6.79 2.23 9.44
CA PHE A 10 5.34 2.32 9.39
C PHE A 10 4.83 1.99 7.98
N TYR A 11 3.82 1.13 7.91
CA TYR A 11 3.21 0.66 6.67
C TYR A 11 1.73 1.02 6.66
N LEU A 12 1.24 1.42 5.48
CA LEU A 12 -0.19 1.49 5.21
C LEU A 12 -0.64 0.16 4.60
N LEU A 13 -1.75 -0.38 5.08
CA LEU A 13 -2.36 -1.58 4.53
C LEU A 13 -3.84 -1.34 4.27
N ASP A 14 -4.31 -1.81 3.12
CA ASP A 14 -5.70 -1.66 2.68
C ASP A 14 -6.23 -2.97 2.10
N TYR A 15 -7.48 -3.30 2.39
CA TYR A 15 -8.09 -4.56 1.95
C TYR A 15 -9.00 -4.31 0.74
N LYS A 16 -8.81 -5.08 -0.32
CA LYS A 16 -9.57 -5.01 -1.56
C LYS A 16 -10.38 -6.29 -1.76
N SER A 17 -11.69 -6.14 -1.95
CA SER A 17 -12.61 -7.25 -2.27
C SER A 17 -12.92 -7.34 -3.76
N ASN A 18 -12.17 -6.62 -4.60
CA ASN A 18 -12.31 -6.58 -6.05
C ASN A 18 -12.30 -8.00 -6.67
N TRP A 19 -13.19 -8.22 -7.64
CA TRP A 19 -13.22 -9.45 -8.42
C TRP A 19 -12.34 -9.29 -9.65
N LEU A 20 -11.29 -10.10 -9.77
CA LEU A 20 -10.40 -10.15 -10.95
C LEU A 20 -10.56 -11.45 -11.76
N GLY A 21 -11.22 -12.45 -11.18
CA GLY A 21 -11.49 -13.75 -11.78
C GLY A 21 -11.85 -14.78 -10.72
N GLU A 22 -11.97 -16.05 -11.15
CA GLU A 22 -12.51 -17.13 -10.33
C GLU A 22 -11.53 -17.70 -9.29
N ASP A 23 -10.22 -17.62 -9.54
CA ASP A 23 -9.20 -18.20 -8.68
C ASP A 23 -7.96 -17.30 -8.51
N GLY A 24 -7.03 -17.74 -7.67
CA GLY A 24 -5.81 -17.00 -7.35
C GLY A 24 -4.97 -16.57 -8.56
N ARG A 25 -5.02 -17.28 -9.71
CA ARG A 25 -4.26 -16.93 -10.93
C ARG A 25 -4.71 -15.61 -11.54
N ALA A 26 -5.99 -15.27 -11.35
CA ALA A 26 -6.56 -14.01 -11.83
C ALA A 26 -6.03 -12.79 -11.07
N TYR A 27 -5.41 -12.99 -9.91
CA TYR A 27 -4.86 -11.96 -9.03
C TYR A 27 -3.34 -11.82 -9.16
N ASN A 28 -2.83 -12.04 -10.37
CA ASN A 28 -1.43 -11.79 -10.70
C ASN A 28 -1.10 -10.29 -10.74
N SER A 29 0.19 -9.98 -10.75
CA SER A 29 0.70 -8.59 -10.72
C SER A 29 0.10 -7.71 -11.83
N THR A 30 -0.05 -8.21 -13.05
CA THR A 30 -0.59 -7.45 -14.18
C THR A 30 -2.06 -7.08 -13.95
N ALA A 31 -2.90 -8.06 -13.58
CA ALA A 31 -4.32 -7.82 -13.33
C ALA A 31 -4.55 -6.87 -12.14
N MET A 32 -3.78 -7.05 -11.06
CA MET A 32 -3.82 -6.13 -9.92
C MET A 32 -3.39 -4.72 -10.32
N THR A 33 -2.33 -4.56 -11.11
CA THR A 33 -1.87 -3.25 -11.59
C THR A 33 -2.95 -2.53 -12.41
N MET A 34 -3.65 -3.26 -13.29
CA MET A 34 -4.78 -2.70 -14.05
C MET A 34 -5.91 -2.26 -13.14
N SER A 35 -6.32 -3.11 -12.18
CA SER A 35 -7.37 -2.76 -11.21
C SER A 35 -7.00 -1.55 -10.36
N MET A 36 -5.72 -1.44 -9.96
CA MET A 36 -5.19 -0.27 -9.24
C MET A 36 -5.35 1.03 -10.04
N ALA A 37 -5.09 0.98 -11.35
CA ALA A 37 -5.25 2.12 -12.24
C ALA A 37 -6.73 2.46 -12.50
N GLU A 38 -7.57 1.46 -12.77
CA GLU A 38 -9.00 1.63 -13.04
C GLU A 38 -9.75 2.29 -11.88
N HIS A 39 -9.44 1.86 -10.65
CA HIS A 39 -10.07 2.40 -9.43
C HIS A 39 -9.36 3.63 -8.87
N ARG A 40 -8.33 4.13 -9.54
CA ARG A 40 -7.54 5.30 -9.12
C ARG A 40 -7.03 5.19 -7.68
N TYR A 41 -6.63 3.98 -7.30
CA TYR A 41 -6.04 3.71 -5.98
C TYR A 41 -4.66 4.39 -5.83
N ASP A 42 -4.08 4.87 -6.92
CA ASP A 42 -2.91 5.76 -6.94
C ASP A 42 -3.12 7.02 -6.11
N LEU A 43 -4.23 7.72 -6.35
CA LEU A 43 -4.56 8.94 -5.62
C LEU A 43 -4.90 8.64 -4.16
N GLN A 44 -5.59 7.52 -3.92
CA GLN A 44 -5.96 7.09 -2.58
C GLN A 44 -4.73 6.90 -1.69
N TYR A 45 -3.72 6.13 -2.13
CA TYR A 45 -2.55 5.93 -1.28
C TYR A 45 -1.71 7.19 -1.14
N GLN A 46 -1.65 8.08 -2.14
CA GLN A 46 -0.92 9.35 -2.01
C GLN A 46 -1.49 10.21 -0.87
N LEU A 47 -2.81 10.31 -0.79
CA LEU A 47 -3.50 11.04 0.28
C LEU A 47 -3.27 10.40 1.64
N TYR A 48 -3.39 9.07 1.74
CA TYR A 48 -3.15 8.35 3.00
C TYR A 48 -1.69 8.45 3.45
N THR A 49 -0.75 8.38 2.50
CA THR A 49 0.69 8.51 2.76
C THR A 49 1.01 9.91 3.27
N LEU A 50 0.44 10.96 2.66
CA LEU A 50 0.60 12.33 3.13
C LEU A 50 0.02 12.54 4.53
N ALA A 51 -1.18 12.00 4.79
CA ALA A 51 -1.81 12.10 6.09
C ALA A 51 -0.97 11.40 7.18
N LEU A 52 -0.49 10.19 6.90
CA LEU A 52 0.36 9.44 7.83
C LEU A 52 1.72 10.14 8.02
N HIS A 53 2.33 10.63 6.94
CA HIS A 53 3.58 11.40 6.99
C HIS A 53 3.46 12.61 7.94
N ARG A 54 2.39 13.40 7.78
CA ARG A 54 2.09 14.53 8.67
C ARG A 54 1.87 14.06 10.10
N TYR A 55 1.06 13.03 10.31
CA TYR A 55 0.77 12.50 11.64
C TYR A 55 2.04 12.05 12.37
N LEU A 56 2.90 11.27 11.70
CA LEU A 56 4.16 10.79 12.29
C LEU A 56 5.12 11.94 12.56
N GLY A 57 5.21 12.93 11.67
CA GLY A 57 6.02 14.13 11.88
C GLY A 57 5.62 14.95 13.10
N HIS A 58 4.35 14.89 13.53
CA HIS A 58 3.90 15.55 14.76
C HIS A 58 4.08 14.68 16.01
N ARG A 59 4.18 13.35 15.87
CA ARG A 59 4.17 12.40 17.00
C ARG A 59 5.54 11.87 17.36
N LEU A 60 6.43 11.71 16.39
CA LEU A 60 7.73 11.11 16.58
C LEU A 60 8.81 12.19 16.49
N THR A 61 9.62 12.27 17.54
CA THR A 61 10.89 13.03 17.49
C THR A 61 11.81 12.40 16.46
N ASP A 62 12.54 13.21 15.69
CA ASP A 62 13.47 12.79 14.65
C ASP A 62 12.84 11.95 13.52
N TYR A 63 11.55 12.16 13.23
CA TYR A 63 10.87 11.50 12.12
C TYR A 63 11.47 11.89 10.77
N ASP A 64 12.11 10.92 10.12
CA ASP A 64 12.48 10.95 8.71
C ASP A 64 11.61 9.99 7.88
N TYR A 65 11.02 10.48 6.78
CA TYR A 65 10.15 9.67 5.92
C TYR A 65 10.89 8.51 5.24
N GLN A 66 12.10 8.73 4.75
CA GLN A 66 12.88 7.69 4.03
C GLN A 66 13.31 6.57 4.97
N ARG A 67 13.52 6.89 6.26
CA ARG A 67 13.88 5.93 7.30
C ARG A 67 12.67 5.20 7.88
N HIS A 68 11.60 5.94 8.19
CA HIS A 68 10.49 5.43 9.00
C HIS A 68 9.27 5.03 8.19
N PHE A 69 9.15 5.38 6.92
CA PHE A 69 8.04 4.88 6.09
C PHE A 69 8.45 3.63 5.33
N GLY A 70 7.61 2.60 5.43
CA GLY A 70 7.86 1.27 4.86
C GLY A 70 7.17 1.02 3.52
N GLY A 71 6.15 1.82 3.18
CA GLY A 71 5.39 1.69 1.94
C GLY A 71 3.91 1.39 2.19
N VAL A 72 3.24 1.03 1.10
CA VAL A 72 1.79 0.75 1.06
C VAL A 72 1.55 -0.67 0.55
N ILE A 73 0.62 -1.35 1.19
CA ILE A 73 0.25 -2.74 0.92
C ILE A 73 -1.23 -2.79 0.58
N TYR A 74 -1.57 -3.37 -0.55
CA TYR A 74 -2.93 -3.67 -0.95
C TYR A 74 -3.13 -5.18 -0.98
N LEU A 75 -4.10 -5.66 -0.20
CA LEU A 75 -4.45 -7.08 -0.12
C LEU A 75 -5.76 -7.33 -0.87
N PHE A 76 -5.67 -7.91 -2.06
CA PHE A 76 -6.82 -8.43 -2.79
C PHE A 76 -7.22 -9.77 -2.19
N LEU A 77 -8.16 -9.73 -1.23
CA LEU A 77 -8.51 -10.84 -0.36
C LEU A 77 -8.89 -12.12 -1.12
N ARG A 78 -9.56 -11.98 -2.26
CA ARG A 78 -10.00 -13.09 -3.11
C ARG A 78 -8.85 -13.77 -3.87
N GLY A 79 -7.69 -13.12 -3.95
CA GLY A 79 -6.50 -13.63 -4.63
C GLY A 79 -5.46 -14.28 -3.72
N ILE A 80 -5.67 -14.23 -2.39
CA ILE A 80 -4.76 -14.84 -1.43
C ILE A 80 -5.02 -16.35 -1.42
N ASP A 81 -4.11 -17.10 -2.05
CA ASP A 81 -4.17 -18.54 -2.19
C ASP A 81 -2.77 -19.14 -1.96
N ALA A 82 -2.68 -20.19 -1.14
CA ALA A 82 -1.44 -20.88 -0.85
C ALA A 82 -0.81 -21.54 -2.10
N ASN A 83 -1.63 -21.88 -3.09
CA ASN A 83 -1.17 -22.47 -4.36
C ASN A 83 -0.51 -21.43 -5.28
N TYR A 84 -0.76 -20.14 -5.05
CA TYR A 84 -0.27 -19.03 -5.87
C TYR A 84 0.40 -17.95 -5.01
N PRO A 85 1.56 -18.26 -4.40
CA PRO A 85 2.24 -17.34 -3.49
C PRO A 85 2.59 -16.02 -4.21
N GLY A 86 2.30 -14.90 -3.56
CA GLY A 86 2.50 -13.56 -4.08
C GLY A 86 1.29 -12.98 -4.83
N ASN A 87 0.36 -13.82 -5.30
CA ASN A 87 -0.90 -13.32 -5.84
C ASN A 87 -1.75 -12.72 -4.72
N GLY A 88 -2.55 -11.72 -5.10
CA GLY A 88 -3.39 -10.99 -4.16
C GLY A 88 -2.65 -9.98 -3.27
N VAL A 89 -1.33 -9.86 -3.38
CA VAL A 89 -0.54 -8.88 -2.63
C VAL A 89 0.09 -7.88 -3.60
N PHE A 90 -0.30 -6.61 -3.49
CA PHE A 90 0.28 -5.52 -4.27
C PHE A 90 1.04 -4.57 -3.34
N LEU A 91 2.31 -4.31 -3.66
CA LEU A 91 3.21 -3.51 -2.84
C LEU A 91 3.61 -2.24 -3.58
N THR A 92 3.52 -1.10 -2.89
CA THR A 92 4.09 0.17 -3.36
C THR A 92 5.19 0.59 -2.39
N PRO A 93 6.47 0.56 -2.80
CA PRO A 93 7.55 1.01 -1.95
C PRO A 93 7.44 2.51 -1.66
N PRO A 94 8.13 3.04 -0.63
CA PRO A 94 8.20 4.47 -0.37
C PRO A 94 8.66 5.21 -1.63
N THR A 95 7.75 5.97 -2.24
CA THR A 95 8.14 6.94 -3.27
C THR A 95 8.61 8.20 -2.59
N THR A 96 9.58 8.90 -3.18
CA THR A 96 9.97 10.24 -2.72
C THR A 96 8.74 11.14 -2.72
N ILE A 97 8.27 11.54 -1.53
CA ILE A 97 7.26 12.59 -1.44
C ILE A 97 7.93 13.86 -1.94
N ASN A 98 7.44 14.39 -3.05
CA ASN A 98 7.95 15.64 -3.59
C ASN A 98 7.72 16.73 -2.53
N SER A 99 8.80 17.37 -2.07
CA SER A 99 8.85 18.27 -0.91
C SER A 99 8.07 19.59 -1.07
N ARG A 100 7.21 19.70 -2.08
CA ARG A 100 6.42 20.90 -2.41
C ARG A 100 5.05 20.95 -1.73
N ILE A 101 4.72 19.98 -0.88
CA ILE A 101 3.54 20.05 -0.02
C ILE A 101 3.98 20.49 1.38
N ARG A 102 4.47 21.72 1.48
CA ARG A 102 4.50 22.47 2.75
C ARG A 102 3.17 23.16 2.94
#